data_AF-A0A7K1VVD8-F1
#
_entry.id   AF-A0A7K1VVD8-F1
#
_cell.length_a   1.000
_cell.length_b   1.000
_cell.length_c   1.000
_cell.angle_alpha   90.00
_cell.angle_beta   90.00
_cell.angle_gamma   90.00
#
_symmetry.space_group_name_H-M   'P 1'
#
loop_
_entity.id
_entity.type
_entity.pdbx_description
1 polymer ?
#
loop_
_entity_poly.entity_id
_entity_poly.type
_entity_poly.pdbx_seq_one_letter_code
_entity_poly.pdbx_strand_id
1 'polypeptide(L)'
;MGAMTTPTVLDHEDVQWFRAAPEMPSAARGAAATLARRIGMDAYRSSEVALAVTEAATNLQRHASDGALLLRVLRTPEQAGVEFVTVDTGPGMADVQAALSDGASSAGTLGIGLGAVARLADAFDIHSLPGRGTVMAAQFWAREAGAAPTGGVPSVASGLTRPISGETSCGDAWAVRMDEGGTEGSRPSGGGSAPSAEPAVLAMLCDGLGHGPLAALASEAAVAAFRRSTARHPEGLLRDIHAALRGTRGGAVAVARIEPARGRLLYCGIGNVSGVLLGPESRNGLLSAPGIVGQQMRSLRTFELPLKPGGALVMHSDGLTERWKADDLPGLLRHSPAVVAGQLLREAGVRRDDAGILVVKGAW
;
A
#
# COMPACT_ATOMS: atom_id res chain seq x y z
N MET A 1 14.78 -5.09 -25.40
CA MET A 1 14.90 -4.76 -23.97
C MET A 1 14.45 -3.32 -23.83
N GLY A 2 13.19 -3.10 -23.43
CA GLY A 2 12.70 -1.76 -23.15
C GLY A 2 13.46 -1.19 -21.97
N ALA A 3 13.82 0.10 -22.02
CA ALA A 3 14.46 0.77 -20.90
C ALA A 3 13.60 0.54 -19.64
N MET A 4 14.15 -0.15 -18.64
CA MET A 4 13.47 -0.29 -17.36
C MET A 4 13.39 1.10 -16.74
N THR A 5 12.21 1.70 -16.74
CA THR A 5 11.92 2.91 -15.96
C THR A 5 12.25 2.62 -14.50
N THR A 6 13.02 3.53 -13.88
CA THR A 6 13.35 3.45 -12.45
C THR A 6 12.06 3.25 -11.65
N PRO A 7 11.98 2.23 -10.77
CA PRO A 7 10.80 2.03 -9.94
C PRO A 7 10.51 3.30 -9.12
N THR A 8 9.26 3.72 -9.06
CA THR A 8 8.83 4.84 -8.21
C THR A 8 8.09 4.29 -6.99
N VAL A 9 8.32 4.90 -5.83
CA VAL A 9 7.57 4.60 -4.61
C VAL A 9 6.96 5.89 -4.07
N LEU A 10 5.81 5.76 -3.42
CA LEU A 10 5.09 6.87 -2.82
C LEU A 10 5.16 6.76 -1.30
N ASP A 11 5.50 7.87 -0.66
CA ASP A 11 5.28 8.02 0.77
C ASP A 11 3.79 8.30 1.03
N HIS A 12 3.34 8.00 2.25
CA HIS A 12 1.96 8.24 2.67
C HIS A 12 1.88 8.84 4.07
N GLU A 13 0.79 9.55 4.33
CA GLU A 13 0.46 10.14 5.63
C GLU A 13 -1.06 10.38 5.75
N ASP A 14 -1.52 10.77 6.94
CA ASP A 14 -2.90 11.18 7.22
C ASP A 14 -3.97 10.14 6.83
N VAL A 15 -3.69 8.88 7.11
CA VAL A 15 -4.59 7.76 6.83
C VAL A 15 -5.83 7.87 7.71
N GLN A 16 -7.00 7.90 7.08
CA GLN A 16 -8.30 7.93 7.74
C GLN A 16 -9.22 6.86 7.14
N TRP A 17 -9.89 6.10 8.02
CA TRP A 17 -10.87 5.11 7.62
C TRP A 17 -12.28 5.56 7.95
N PHE A 18 -13.18 5.36 6.99
CA PHE A 18 -14.61 5.58 7.15
C PHE A 18 -15.31 4.24 6.91
N ARG A 19 -15.99 3.73 7.94
CA ARG A 19 -16.84 2.55 7.81
C ARG A 19 -18.16 2.93 7.14
N ALA A 20 -18.77 2.00 6.41
CA ALA A 20 -20.09 2.19 5.84
C ALA A 20 -21.13 2.48 6.94
N ALA A 21 -21.64 3.70 6.95
CA ALA A 21 -22.65 4.21 7.87
C ALA A 21 -23.43 5.35 7.17
N PRO A 22 -24.65 5.70 7.63
CA PRO A 22 -25.46 6.76 7.02
C PRO A 22 -24.75 8.10 6.84
N GLU A 23 -23.90 8.47 7.78
CA GLU A 23 -23.13 9.71 7.84
C GLU A 23 -21.84 9.69 7.02
N MET A 24 -21.39 8.50 6.57
CA MET A 24 -20.09 8.29 5.95
C MET A 24 -19.86 9.15 4.69
N PRO A 25 -20.82 9.32 3.75
CA PRO A 25 -20.60 10.16 2.57
C PRO A 25 -20.29 11.63 2.89
N SER A 26 -20.99 12.21 3.87
CA SER A 26 -20.77 13.60 4.28
C SER A 26 -19.41 13.76 4.99
N ALA A 27 -19.10 12.85 5.92
CA ALA A 27 -17.85 12.86 6.66
C ALA A 27 -16.62 12.67 5.74
N ALA A 28 -16.66 11.66 4.86
CA ALA A 28 -15.58 11.37 3.92
C ALA A 28 -15.37 12.52 2.92
N ARG A 29 -16.46 13.13 2.41
CA ARG A 29 -16.40 14.33 1.57
C ARG A 29 -15.71 15.49 2.27
N GLY A 30 -16.07 15.78 3.51
CA GLY A 30 -15.48 16.86 4.31
C GLY A 30 -13.99 16.64 4.56
N ALA A 31 -13.61 15.41 4.90
CA ALA A 31 -12.21 15.02 5.08
C ALA A 31 -11.41 15.14 3.79
N ALA A 32 -11.95 14.67 2.66
CA ALA A 32 -11.32 14.76 1.35
C ALA A 32 -11.05 16.20 0.92
N ALA A 33 -12.04 17.08 1.05
CA ALA A 33 -11.87 18.50 0.74
C ALA A 33 -10.84 19.16 1.66
N THR A 34 -10.75 18.73 2.92
CA THR A 34 -9.78 19.25 3.89
C THR A 34 -8.37 18.81 3.56
N LEU A 35 -8.15 17.52 3.26
CA LEU A 35 -6.85 17.01 2.84
C LEU A 35 -6.38 17.69 1.54
N ALA A 36 -7.26 17.79 0.54
CA ALA A 36 -6.97 18.41 -0.75
C ALA A 36 -6.47 19.86 -0.59
N ARG A 37 -7.21 20.70 0.16
CA ARG A 37 -6.80 22.08 0.42
C ARG A 37 -5.47 22.16 1.18
N ARG A 38 -5.28 21.28 2.17
CA ARG A 38 -4.08 21.27 3.02
C ARG A 38 -2.82 20.94 2.21
N ILE A 39 -2.91 20.11 1.18
CA ILE A 39 -1.80 19.81 0.28
C ILE A 39 -1.66 20.80 -0.89
N GLY A 40 -2.41 21.90 -0.88
CA GLY A 40 -2.27 23.00 -1.85
C GLY A 40 -3.07 22.84 -3.14
N MET A 41 -4.05 21.92 -3.20
CA MET A 41 -4.97 21.86 -4.34
C MET A 41 -5.87 23.09 -4.38
N ASP A 42 -6.12 23.61 -5.59
CA ASP A 42 -7.04 24.72 -5.79
C ASP A 42 -8.51 24.34 -5.45
N ALA A 43 -9.39 25.33 -5.47
CA ALA A 43 -10.81 25.12 -5.13
C ALA A 43 -11.53 24.20 -6.12
N TYR A 44 -11.13 24.20 -7.39
CA TYR A 44 -11.72 23.37 -8.43
C TYR A 44 -11.33 21.90 -8.20
N ARG A 45 -10.04 21.62 -8.10
CA ARG A 45 -9.49 20.28 -7.85
C ARG A 45 -9.99 19.71 -6.52
N SER A 46 -10.01 20.52 -5.47
CA SER A 46 -10.59 20.12 -4.17
C SER A 46 -12.06 19.69 -4.28
N SER A 47 -12.83 20.34 -5.17
CA SER A 47 -14.22 19.99 -5.42
C SER A 47 -14.35 18.68 -6.22
N GLU A 48 -13.46 18.44 -7.18
CA GLU A 48 -13.40 17.17 -7.92
C GLU A 48 -13.10 15.99 -6.99
N VAL A 49 -12.11 16.11 -6.08
CA VAL A 49 -11.81 15.07 -5.08
C VAL A 49 -13.02 14.81 -4.19
N ALA A 50 -13.65 15.87 -3.68
CA ALA A 50 -14.82 15.77 -2.81
C ALA A 50 -16.00 15.08 -3.52
N LEU A 51 -16.22 15.38 -4.81
CA LEU A 51 -17.24 14.76 -5.64
C LEU A 51 -16.95 13.26 -5.84
N ALA A 52 -15.73 12.91 -6.24
CA ALA A 52 -15.35 11.51 -6.45
C ALA A 52 -15.47 10.67 -5.18
N VAL A 53 -15.05 11.21 -4.03
CA VAL A 53 -15.21 10.55 -2.72
C VAL A 53 -16.68 10.41 -2.34
N THR A 54 -17.54 11.39 -2.66
CA THR A 54 -18.99 11.31 -2.40
C THR A 54 -19.64 10.18 -3.21
N GLU A 55 -19.27 10.05 -4.49
CA GLU A 55 -19.77 8.96 -5.35
C GLU A 55 -19.28 7.60 -4.86
N ALA A 56 -17.99 7.47 -4.51
CA ALA A 56 -17.42 6.23 -3.96
C ALA A 56 -18.12 5.82 -2.65
N ALA A 57 -18.33 6.78 -1.74
CA ALA A 57 -19.04 6.57 -0.48
C ALA A 57 -20.52 6.20 -0.67
N THR A 58 -21.20 6.83 -1.63
CA THR A 58 -22.60 6.52 -1.95
C THR A 58 -22.74 5.14 -2.58
N ASN A 59 -21.78 4.73 -3.42
CA ASN A 59 -21.75 3.37 -3.97
C ASN A 59 -21.59 2.31 -2.87
N LEU A 60 -20.69 2.54 -1.91
CA LEU A 60 -20.57 1.69 -0.72
C LEU A 60 -21.91 1.60 0.02
N GLN A 61 -22.55 2.74 0.31
CA GLN A 61 -23.82 2.76 1.04
C GLN A 61 -24.96 2.02 0.31
N ARG A 62 -25.02 2.11 -1.03
CA ARG A 62 -26.11 1.53 -1.83
C ARG A 62 -25.94 0.05 -2.12
N HIS A 63 -24.71 -0.40 -2.31
CA HIS A 63 -24.43 -1.71 -2.88
C HIS A 63 -23.67 -2.65 -1.96
N ALA A 64 -22.92 -2.13 -0.98
CA ALA A 64 -22.14 -2.97 -0.07
C ALA A 64 -23.02 -3.57 1.03
N SER A 65 -22.71 -4.81 1.42
CA SER A 65 -23.24 -5.39 2.67
C SER A 65 -22.42 -4.93 3.88
N ASP A 66 -21.10 -4.87 3.73
CA ASP A 66 -20.14 -4.18 4.58
C ASP A 66 -19.10 -3.54 3.66
N GLY A 67 -18.51 -2.43 4.11
CA GLY A 67 -17.49 -1.75 3.35
C GLY A 67 -16.83 -0.62 4.12
N ALA A 68 -15.71 -0.17 3.59
CA ALA A 68 -14.96 0.93 4.16
C ALA A 68 -14.25 1.72 3.06
N LEU A 69 -14.02 3.00 3.34
CA LEU A 69 -13.25 3.91 2.54
C LEU A 69 -12.02 4.34 3.34
N LEU A 70 -10.84 4.06 2.84
CA LEU A 70 -9.60 4.68 3.28
C LEU A 70 -9.39 5.96 2.48
N LEU A 71 -8.93 7.02 3.14
CA LEU A 71 -8.51 8.27 2.55
C LEU A 71 -7.12 8.63 3.11
N ARG A 72 -6.19 9.05 2.26
CA ARG A 72 -4.83 9.42 2.68
C ARG A 72 -4.18 10.44 1.76
N VAL A 73 -3.06 11.00 2.20
CA VAL A 73 -2.16 11.76 1.34
C VAL A 73 -1.04 10.84 0.84
N LEU A 74 -0.70 10.98 -0.44
CA LEU A 74 0.47 10.41 -1.09
C LEU A 74 1.48 11.50 -1.39
N ARG A 75 2.78 11.19 -1.33
CA ARG A 75 3.86 12.14 -1.62
C ARG A 75 4.93 11.54 -2.51
N THR A 76 5.38 12.34 -3.47
CA THR A 76 6.71 12.27 -4.07
C THR A 76 7.58 13.40 -3.49
N PRO A 77 8.89 13.46 -3.79
CA PRO A 77 9.69 14.61 -3.40
C PRO A 77 9.18 15.94 -3.97
N GLU A 78 8.51 15.91 -5.13
CA GLU A 78 8.08 17.10 -5.86
C GLU A 78 6.59 17.44 -5.71
N GLN A 79 5.75 16.45 -5.39
CA GLN A 79 4.28 16.57 -5.46
C GLN A 79 3.57 15.84 -4.32
N ALA A 80 2.34 16.24 -4.06
CA ALA A 80 1.43 15.56 -3.15
C ALA A 80 0.08 15.30 -3.83
N GLY A 81 -0.56 14.20 -3.45
CA GLY A 81 -1.87 13.80 -3.94
C GLY A 81 -2.77 13.27 -2.83
N VAL A 82 -4.06 13.22 -3.09
CA VAL A 82 -5.05 12.53 -2.28
C VAL A 82 -5.35 11.19 -2.93
N GLU A 83 -5.36 10.12 -2.15
CA GLU A 83 -5.84 8.81 -2.58
C GLU A 83 -6.99 8.37 -1.70
N PHE A 84 -8.00 7.77 -2.32
CA PHE A 84 -8.91 6.91 -1.59
C PHE A 84 -8.80 5.46 -2.08
N VAL A 85 -9.07 4.53 -1.17
CA VAL A 85 -9.24 3.11 -1.48
C VAL A 85 -10.55 2.64 -0.84
N THR A 86 -11.50 2.18 -1.63
CA THR A 86 -12.72 1.53 -1.12
C THR A 86 -12.55 0.03 -1.14
N VAL A 87 -13.11 -0.62 -0.11
CA VAL A 87 -13.14 -2.08 0.02
C VAL A 87 -14.54 -2.47 0.49
N ASP A 88 -15.22 -3.35 -0.25
CA ASP A 88 -16.56 -3.83 0.11
C ASP A 88 -16.79 -5.32 -0.12
N THR A 89 -17.81 -5.86 0.56
CA THR A 89 -18.36 -7.20 0.39
C THR A 89 -19.75 -7.17 -0.28
N GLY A 90 -19.93 -6.32 -1.29
CA GLY A 90 -21.15 -6.24 -2.08
C GLY A 90 -21.32 -7.39 -3.09
N PRO A 91 -22.32 -7.30 -3.99
CA PRO A 91 -22.57 -8.30 -5.04
C PRO A 91 -21.45 -8.36 -6.09
N GLY A 92 -20.57 -7.36 -6.15
CA GLY A 92 -19.55 -7.24 -7.19
C GLY A 92 -20.14 -7.00 -8.58
N MET A 93 -19.28 -6.96 -9.59
CA MET A 93 -19.63 -6.67 -10.98
C MET A 93 -19.11 -7.77 -11.90
N ALA A 94 -19.95 -8.21 -12.85
CA ALA A 94 -19.54 -9.16 -13.89
C ALA A 94 -18.79 -8.46 -15.03
N ASP A 95 -19.23 -7.25 -15.39
CA ASP A 95 -18.58 -6.42 -16.41
C ASP A 95 -18.33 -5.02 -15.83
N VAL A 96 -17.08 -4.79 -15.43
CA VAL A 96 -16.63 -3.51 -14.88
C VAL A 96 -16.58 -2.41 -15.96
N GLN A 97 -16.30 -2.77 -17.22
CA GLN A 97 -16.21 -1.79 -18.30
C GLN A 97 -17.59 -1.24 -18.68
N ALA A 98 -18.60 -2.11 -18.68
CA ALA A 98 -20.00 -1.68 -18.81
C ALA A 98 -20.39 -0.73 -17.66
N ALA A 99 -20.08 -1.09 -16.41
CA ALA A 99 -20.40 -0.24 -15.25
C ALA A 99 -19.70 1.13 -15.27
N LEU A 100 -18.49 1.23 -15.83
CA LEU A 100 -17.79 2.50 -16.04
C LEU A 100 -18.43 3.36 -17.14
N SER A 101 -19.02 2.72 -18.16
CA SER A 101 -19.65 3.38 -19.31
C SER A 101 -21.08 3.84 -19.01
N ASP A 102 -21.86 3.01 -18.30
CA ASP A 102 -23.28 3.23 -17.99
C ASP A 102 -23.53 4.35 -16.97
N GLY A 103 -22.47 4.82 -16.30
CA GLY A 103 -22.51 5.93 -15.34
C GLY A 103 -22.97 7.28 -15.93
N ALA A 104 -23.33 7.35 -17.21
CA ALA A 104 -23.99 8.50 -17.81
C ALA A 104 -25.51 8.59 -17.51
N SER A 105 -26.16 7.54 -16.99
CA SER A 105 -27.58 7.60 -16.59
C SER A 105 -28.02 6.40 -15.74
N SER A 106 -28.18 6.59 -14.43
CA SER A 106 -29.06 5.74 -13.62
C SER A 106 -29.88 6.61 -12.66
N ALA A 107 -31.20 6.48 -12.77
CA ALA A 107 -32.24 7.35 -12.23
C ALA A 107 -32.10 7.69 -10.74
N GLY A 108 -32.23 8.98 -10.41
CA GLY A 108 -32.59 9.46 -9.06
C GLY A 108 -31.49 10.13 -8.23
N THR A 109 -30.25 10.22 -8.74
CA THR A 109 -29.22 11.11 -8.16
C THR A 109 -28.63 11.98 -9.26
N LEU A 110 -27.90 13.04 -8.89
CA LEU A 110 -27.19 13.94 -9.83
C LEU A 110 -26.19 13.22 -10.78
N GLY A 111 -26.04 11.89 -10.68
CA GLY A 111 -26.02 11.02 -11.85
C GLY A 111 -24.72 11.03 -12.64
N ILE A 112 -23.58 10.90 -11.96
CA ILE A 112 -22.27 10.91 -12.62
C ILE A 112 -21.51 9.58 -12.47
N GLY A 113 -21.85 8.78 -11.43
CA GLY A 113 -21.57 7.35 -11.35
C GLY A 113 -20.09 6.97 -11.24
N LEU A 114 -19.83 5.66 -11.24
CA LEU A 114 -18.48 5.06 -11.19
C LEU A 114 -17.56 5.60 -12.31
N GLY A 115 -18.13 5.88 -13.49
CA GLY A 115 -17.40 6.48 -14.61
C GLY A 115 -16.91 7.91 -14.34
N ALA A 116 -17.61 8.72 -13.53
CA ALA A 116 -17.13 10.06 -13.18
C ALA A 116 -15.87 10.00 -12.31
N VAL A 117 -15.85 9.10 -11.34
CA VAL A 117 -14.67 8.88 -10.50
C VAL A 117 -13.45 8.58 -11.38
N ALA A 118 -13.60 7.66 -12.34
CA ALA A 118 -12.53 7.31 -13.27
C ALA A 118 -12.08 8.49 -14.16
N ARG A 119 -12.99 9.37 -14.57
CA ARG A 119 -12.66 10.56 -15.38
C ARG A 119 -11.98 11.68 -14.58
N LEU A 120 -12.34 11.85 -13.31
CA LEU A 120 -11.80 12.91 -12.45
C LEU A 120 -10.43 12.55 -11.89
N ALA A 121 -10.18 11.26 -11.66
CA ALA A 121 -8.93 10.76 -11.11
C ALA A 121 -7.77 10.88 -12.11
N ASP A 122 -6.56 11.06 -11.59
CA ASP A 122 -5.33 10.97 -12.40
C ASP A 122 -4.89 9.52 -12.57
N ALA A 123 -5.07 8.70 -11.54
CA ALA A 123 -4.98 7.24 -11.64
C ALA A 123 -6.21 6.60 -11.02
N PHE A 124 -6.74 5.60 -11.69
CA PHE A 124 -7.93 4.86 -11.29
C PHE A 124 -7.70 3.37 -11.56
N ASP A 125 -8.03 2.55 -10.58
CA ASP A 125 -7.99 1.11 -10.71
C ASP A 125 -9.12 0.48 -9.90
N ILE A 126 -9.67 -0.61 -10.43
CA ILE A 126 -10.83 -1.27 -9.85
C ILE A 126 -10.78 -2.77 -10.13
N HIS A 127 -10.95 -3.55 -9.06
CA HIS A 127 -11.11 -5.00 -9.14
C HIS A 127 -12.44 -5.37 -8.48
N SER A 128 -13.33 -5.97 -9.26
CA SER A 128 -14.62 -6.43 -8.78
C SER A 128 -14.86 -7.84 -9.25
N LEU A 129 -15.41 -8.67 -8.38
CA LEU A 129 -15.68 -10.08 -8.65
C LEU A 129 -17.13 -10.39 -8.25
N PRO A 130 -17.94 -11.02 -9.13
CA PRO A 130 -19.30 -11.41 -8.79
C PRO A 130 -19.37 -12.24 -7.51
N GLY A 131 -20.23 -11.81 -6.58
CA GLY A 131 -20.44 -12.43 -5.27
C GLY A 131 -19.32 -12.20 -4.24
N ARG A 132 -18.27 -11.45 -4.57
CA ARG A 132 -17.11 -11.21 -3.69
C ARG A 132 -16.87 -9.73 -3.35
N GLY A 133 -17.60 -8.82 -3.98
CA GLY A 133 -17.49 -7.37 -3.75
C GLY A 133 -16.48 -6.66 -4.64
N THR A 134 -16.20 -5.41 -4.30
CA THR A 134 -15.37 -4.51 -5.11
C THR A 134 -14.26 -3.86 -4.28
N VAL A 135 -13.12 -3.63 -4.93
CA VAL A 135 -12.04 -2.78 -4.44
C VAL A 135 -11.71 -1.76 -5.52
N MET A 136 -11.63 -0.50 -5.14
CA MET A 136 -11.36 0.61 -6.06
C MET A 136 -10.38 1.57 -5.42
N ALA A 137 -9.37 1.99 -6.18
CA ALA A 137 -8.41 3.00 -5.78
C ALA A 137 -8.42 4.14 -6.78
N ALA A 138 -8.38 5.38 -6.28
CA ALA A 138 -8.25 6.55 -7.14
C ALA A 138 -7.32 7.59 -6.51
N GLN A 139 -6.47 8.18 -7.35
CA GLN A 139 -5.51 9.20 -6.97
C GLN A 139 -5.81 10.52 -7.66
N PHE A 140 -5.63 11.60 -6.92
CA PHE A 140 -5.82 12.97 -7.36
C PHE A 140 -4.57 13.75 -6.98
N TRP A 141 -3.89 14.32 -7.95
CA TRP A 141 -2.70 15.15 -7.78
C TRP A 141 -3.05 16.61 -8.04
N ALA A 142 -2.24 17.51 -7.50
CA ALA A 142 -2.34 18.92 -7.84
C ALA A 142 -2.02 19.10 -9.32
N ARG A 143 -2.86 19.87 -10.03
CA ARG A 143 -2.69 20.22 -11.44
C ARG A 143 -3.04 21.68 -11.64
N GLU A 144 -2.50 22.30 -12.69
CA GLU A 144 -2.98 23.62 -13.12
C GLU A 144 -4.43 23.54 -13.60
N ALA A 145 -5.19 24.60 -13.37
CA ALA A 145 -6.59 24.68 -13.77
C ALA A 145 -6.75 24.51 -15.29
N GLY A 146 -7.52 23.52 -15.72
CA GLY A 146 -7.73 23.19 -17.13
C GLY A 146 -6.73 22.20 -17.73
N ALA A 147 -5.72 21.75 -16.98
CA ALA A 147 -4.83 20.67 -17.43
C ALA A 147 -5.57 19.32 -17.45
N ALA A 148 -5.34 18.55 -18.51
CA ALA A 148 -5.82 17.17 -18.62
C ALA A 148 -5.17 16.29 -17.52
N PRO A 149 -5.80 15.19 -17.09
CA PRO A 149 -5.18 14.22 -16.19
C PRO A 149 -3.85 13.74 -16.81
N THR A 150 -2.74 13.89 -16.09
CA THR A 150 -1.40 13.53 -16.58
C THR A 150 -1.07 12.06 -16.37
N GLY A 151 -2.02 11.27 -15.84
CA GLY A 151 -1.76 9.98 -15.22
C GLY A 151 -1.27 10.17 -13.78
N GLY A 152 -1.68 9.30 -12.86
CA GLY A 152 -1.11 9.27 -11.52
C GLY A 152 0.33 8.76 -11.53
N VAL A 153 1.03 8.88 -10.41
CA VAL A 153 2.41 8.41 -10.29
C VAL A 153 2.42 6.89 -10.14
N PRO A 154 2.95 6.11 -11.10
CA PRO A 154 2.94 4.66 -11.02
C PRO A 154 3.88 4.17 -9.91
N SER A 155 3.30 3.85 -8.75
CA SER A 155 4.05 3.29 -7.63
C SER A 155 4.20 1.78 -7.77
N VAL A 156 5.40 1.27 -7.53
CA VAL A 156 5.65 -0.18 -7.43
C VAL A 156 5.28 -0.76 -6.07
N ALA A 157 4.82 0.07 -5.12
CA ALA A 157 4.42 -0.41 -3.81
C ALA A 157 3.25 0.38 -3.21
N SER A 158 2.43 -0.32 -2.44
CA SER A 158 1.40 0.28 -1.60
C SER A 158 1.03 -0.67 -0.47
N GLY A 159 0.78 -0.13 0.71
CA GLY A 159 0.20 -0.85 1.82
C GLY A 159 -1.06 -0.20 2.36
N LEU A 160 -1.80 -0.95 3.18
CA LEU A 160 -2.98 -0.51 3.92
C LEU A 160 -2.83 -0.96 5.37
N THR A 161 -3.16 -0.08 6.31
CA THR A 161 -3.21 -0.38 7.75
C THR A 161 -4.58 -0.01 8.27
N ARG A 162 -5.24 -0.89 9.01
CA ARG A 162 -6.57 -0.69 9.56
C ARG A 162 -6.52 -0.95 11.06
N PRO A 163 -6.91 0.02 11.90
CA PRO A 163 -6.93 -0.19 13.34
C PRO A 163 -7.96 -1.25 13.74
N ILE A 164 -7.68 -1.96 14.83
CA ILE A 164 -8.66 -2.82 15.50
C ILE A 164 -9.92 -2.03 15.87
N SER A 165 -11.08 -2.67 15.80
CA SER A 165 -12.36 -2.03 16.14
C SER A 165 -12.34 -1.39 17.53
N GLY A 166 -12.59 -0.08 17.57
CA GLY A 166 -12.61 0.74 18.79
C GLY A 166 -11.37 1.62 18.97
N GLU A 167 -10.31 1.39 18.21
CA GLU A 167 -9.10 2.21 18.21
C GLU A 167 -9.08 3.17 17.03
N THR A 168 -8.41 4.31 17.20
CA THR A 168 -8.15 5.29 16.13
C THR A 168 -6.71 5.23 15.61
N SER A 169 -5.83 4.50 16.31
CA SER A 169 -4.43 4.32 15.97
C SER A 169 -4.17 2.85 15.70
N CYS A 170 -3.52 2.54 14.57
CA CYS A 170 -3.17 1.17 14.21
C CYS A 170 -1.77 0.83 14.72
N GLY A 171 -1.62 -0.34 15.36
CA GLY A 171 -0.33 -0.90 15.75
C GLY A 171 0.57 -1.28 14.57
N ASP A 172 -0.01 -1.46 13.38
CA ASP A 172 0.73 -1.81 12.17
C ASP A 172 1.20 -0.58 11.40
N ALA A 173 2.43 -0.64 10.86
CA ALA A 173 2.98 0.38 9.99
C ALA A 173 3.88 -0.23 8.90
N TRP A 174 3.93 0.41 7.74
CA TRP A 174 4.77 -0.01 6.62
C TRP A 174 5.52 1.19 6.04
N ALA A 175 6.66 0.91 5.39
CA ALA A 175 7.40 1.91 4.65
C ALA A 175 8.11 1.28 3.47
N VAL A 176 8.34 2.10 2.46
CA VAL A 176 9.12 1.74 1.27
C VAL A 176 10.06 2.87 0.93
N ARG A 177 11.23 2.55 0.38
CA ARG A 177 12.14 3.54 -0.18
C ARG A 177 12.90 2.96 -1.35
N MET A 178 13.26 3.83 -2.28
CA MET A 178 14.22 3.48 -3.32
C MET A 178 15.63 3.45 -2.74
N ASP A 179 16.38 2.46 -3.17
CA ASP A 179 17.82 2.49 -3.13
C ASP A 179 18.33 2.71 -4.56
N GLU A 180 18.76 3.93 -4.89
CA GLU A 180 19.22 4.31 -6.23
C GLU A 180 20.54 3.65 -6.65
N GLY A 181 21.18 2.92 -5.75
CA GLY A 181 22.46 2.29 -6.00
C GLY A 181 23.62 3.28 -5.86
N GLY A 182 24.49 3.04 -4.88
CA GLY A 182 25.73 3.77 -4.68
C GLY A 182 26.85 2.84 -4.24
N THR A 183 28.08 3.20 -4.57
CA THR A 183 29.28 2.51 -4.07
C THR A 183 29.39 2.72 -2.56
N GLU A 184 29.21 1.66 -1.77
CA GLU A 184 29.66 1.66 -0.39
C GLU A 184 31.17 1.94 -0.34
N GLY A 185 31.57 3.04 0.31
CA GLY A 185 32.82 3.20 1.06
C GLY A 185 34.18 2.92 0.38
N SER A 186 34.22 2.60 -0.91
CA SER A 186 35.46 2.22 -1.59
C SER A 186 36.09 3.47 -2.19
N ARG A 187 37.15 3.99 -1.54
CA ARG A 187 38.08 4.93 -2.19
C ARG A 187 38.51 4.32 -3.54
N PRO A 188 38.48 5.08 -4.65
CA PRO A 188 38.90 4.55 -5.93
C PRO A 188 40.43 4.46 -5.94
N SER A 189 40.94 3.27 -5.66
CA SER A 189 42.30 2.87 -6.03
C SER A 189 42.20 1.82 -7.14
N GLY A 190 42.27 2.28 -8.39
CA GLY A 190 42.39 1.41 -9.57
C GLY A 190 41.26 1.60 -10.57
N GLY A 191 41.62 2.01 -11.79
CA GLY A 191 40.71 2.20 -12.91
C GLY A 191 40.06 0.89 -13.35
N GLY A 192 38.80 0.73 -12.97
CA GLY A 192 37.84 -0.21 -13.54
C GLY A 192 36.47 0.39 -13.29
N SER A 193 35.64 0.53 -14.32
CA SER A 193 34.27 0.99 -14.17
C SER A 193 33.52 0.04 -13.23
N ALA A 194 33.33 0.45 -11.98
CA ALA A 194 32.45 -0.28 -11.06
C ALA A 194 31.08 -0.40 -11.73
N PRO A 195 30.45 -1.59 -11.76
CA PRO A 195 29.10 -1.71 -12.27
C PRO A 195 28.23 -0.73 -11.47
N SER A 196 27.56 0.19 -12.17
CA SER A 196 26.57 1.09 -11.58
C SER A 196 25.63 0.24 -10.73
N ALA A 197 25.57 0.52 -9.43
CA ALA A 197 24.67 -0.21 -8.55
C ALA A 197 23.25 -0.02 -9.07
N GLU A 198 22.59 -1.12 -9.42
CA GLU A 198 21.24 -1.09 -9.98
C GLU A 198 20.23 -0.72 -8.90
N PRO A 199 19.15 0.01 -9.25
CA PRO A 199 18.16 0.44 -8.29
C PRO A 199 17.45 -0.77 -7.66
N ALA A 200 17.19 -0.68 -6.36
CA ALA A 200 16.45 -1.67 -5.60
C ALA A 200 15.30 -1.00 -4.84
N VAL A 201 14.26 -1.77 -4.54
CA VAL A 201 13.15 -1.34 -3.68
C VAL A 201 13.37 -1.96 -2.31
N LEU A 202 13.42 -1.13 -1.27
CA LEU A 202 13.42 -1.59 0.11
C LEU A 202 12.02 -1.42 0.68
N ALA A 203 11.54 -2.45 1.35
CA ALA A 203 10.20 -2.51 1.92
C ALA A 203 10.25 -3.02 3.35
N MET A 204 9.44 -2.45 4.24
CA MET A 204 9.25 -2.98 5.58
C MET A 204 7.76 -3.04 5.95
N LEU A 205 7.44 -3.99 6.81
CA LEU A 205 6.19 -4.01 7.57
C LEU A 205 6.53 -4.29 9.04
N CYS A 206 5.91 -3.53 9.94
CA CYS A 206 6.02 -3.65 11.38
C CYS A 206 4.63 -3.82 11.98
N ASP A 207 4.51 -4.80 12.88
CA ASP A 207 3.38 -5.05 13.75
C ASP A 207 3.85 -4.74 15.18
N GLY A 208 3.43 -3.60 15.71
CA GLY A 208 3.80 -3.14 17.05
C GLY A 208 3.09 -3.97 18.13
N LEU A 209 3.78 -4.34 19.21
CA LEU A 209 3.20 -5.25 20.20
C LEU A 209 1.92 -4.69 20.87
N GLY A 210 0.82 -5.44 20.71
CA GLY A 210 -0.51 -5.09 21.20
C GLY A 210 -1.26 -4.21 20.21
N HIS A 211 -2.16 -3.36 20.69
CA HIS A 211 -2.92 -2.43 19.84
C HIS A 211 -2.95 -1.02 20.43
N GLY A 212 -3.47 -0.09 19.64
CA GLY A 212 -3.68 1.30 20.04
C GLY A 212 -2.39 2.13 20.10
N PRO A 213 -2.40 3.29 20.78
CA PRO A 213 -1.35 4.30 20.65
C PRO A 213 0.07 3.83 21.00
N LEU A 214 0.24 2.89 21.94
CA LEU A 214 1.56 2.39 22.34
C LEU A 214 2.14 1.39 21.33
N ALA A 215 1.29 0.63 20.63
CA ALA A 215 1.71 -0.22 19.53
C ALA A 215 2.08 0.65 18.31
N ALA A 216 1.24 1.64 18.01
CA ALA A 216 1.48 2.63 16.96
C ALA A 216 2.82 3.36 17.16
N LEU A 217 3.13 3.82 18.38
CA LEU A 217 4.41 4.44 18.70
C LEU A 217 5.63 3.55 18.36
N ALA A 218 5.52 2.24 18.59
CA ALA A 218 6.60 1.30 18.29
C ALA A 218 6.78 1.11 16.78
N SER A 219 5.68 0.99 16.03
CA SER A 219 5.73 0.80 14.58
C SER A 219 6.08 2.07 13.82
N GLU A 220 5.65 3.25 14.30
CA GLU A 220 6.10 4.56 13.82
C GLU A 220 7.60 4.77 14.04
N ALA A 221 8.12 4.38 15.21
CA ALA A 221 9.56 4.40 15.47
C ALA A 221 10.33 3.50 14.49
N ALA A 222 9.74 2.35 14.11
CA ALA A 222 10.32 1.43 13.14
C ALA A 222 10.40 2.06 11.75
N VAL A 223 9.30 2.67 11.28
CA VAL A 223 9.24 3.42 10.01
C VAL A 223 10.26 4.54 9.99
N ALA A 224 10.35 5.31 11.07
CA ALA A 224 11.29 6.42 11.18
C ALA A 224 12.76 5.95 11.13
N ALA A 225 13.08 4.82 11.79
CA ALA A 225 14.40 4.22 11.74
C ALA A 225 14.76 3.70 10.34
N PHE A 226 13.82 3.01 9.68
CA PHE A 226 14.01 2.50 8.33
C PHE A 226 14.23 3.60 7.29
N ARG A 227 13.48 4.70 7.37
CA ARG A 227 13.63 5.86 6.48
C ARG A 227 14.98 6.57 6.66
N ARG A 228 15.50 6.63 7.89
CA ARG A 228 16.80 7.26 8.19
C ARG A 228 18.01 6.35 7.97
N SER A 229 17.80 5.02 7.98
CA SER A 229 18.88 4.05 7.84
C SER A 229 19.56 4.16 6.47
N THR A 230 20.88 4.09 6.48
CA THR A 230 21.71 4.00 5.28
C THR A 230 21.98 2.55 4.86
N ALA A 231 21.55 1.57 5.67
CA ALA A 231 21.75 0.16 5.38
C ALA A 231 20.99 -0.23 4.10
N ARG A 232 21.63 -1.08 3.28
CA ARG A 232 21.09 -1.54 2.00
C ARG A 232 20.57 -2.97 2.06
N HIS A 233 21.01 -3.74 3.05
CA HIS A 233 20.63 -5.14 3.24
C HIS A 233 19.60 -5.31 4.37
N PRO A 234 18.68 -6.28 4.27
CA PRO A 234 17.63 -6.51 5.27
C PRO A 234 18.16 -6.67 6.70
N GLU A 235 19.25 -7.42 6.91
CA GLU A 235 19.80 -7.59 8.26
C GLU A 235 20.37 -6.29 8.85
N GLY A 236 20.91 -5.38 8.03
CA GLY A 236 21.38 -4.08 8.48
C GLY A 236 20.22 -3.20 8.93
N LEU A 237 19.15 -3.15 8.13
CA LEU A 237 17.93 -2.41 8.44
C LEU A 237 17.27 -2.92 9.73
N LEU A 238 17.18 -4.24 9.91
CA LEU A 238 16.64 -4.80 11.15
C LEU A 238 17.48 -4.47 12.39
N ARG A 239 18.81 -4.33 12.27
CA ARG A 239 19.66 -3.89 13.40
C ARG A 239 19.38 -2.43 13.78
N ASP A 240 19.25 -1.56 12.78
CA ASP A 240 18.94 -0.14 13.01
C ASP A 240 17.55 0.04 13.63
N ILE A 241 16.55 -0.69 13.10
CA ILE A 241 15.19 -0.72 13.65
C ILE A 241 15.21 -1.30 15.07
N HIS A 242 15.91 -2.40 15.31
CA HIS A 242 16.04 -2.99 16.65
C HIS A 242 16.60 -2.00 17.66
N ALA A 243 17.63 -1.24 17.30
CA ALA A 243 18.18 -0.22 18.19
C ALA A 243 17.17 0.90 18.48
N ALA A 244 16.43 1.36 17.47
CA ALA A 244 15.42 2.40 17.61
C ALA A 244 14.20 1.98 18.43
N LEU A 245 13.85 0.69 18.41
CA LEU A 245 12.69 0.16 19.14
C LEU A 245 13.00 -0.14 20.62
N ARG A 246 14.26 -0.02 21.07
CA ARG A 246 14.60 -0.20 22.48
C ARG A 246 13.88 0.84 23.34
N GLY A 247 13.21 0.37 24.40
CA GLY A 247 12.41 1.22 25.28
C GLY A 247 10.98 1.49 24.78
N THR A 248 10.61 0.98 23.61
CA THR A 248 9.20 0.89 23.16
C THR A 248 8.62 -0.48 23.56
N ARG A 249 7.37 -0.77 23.15
CA ARG A 249 6.83 -2.13 23.23
C ARG A 249 7.56 -3.13 22.33
N GLY A 250 8.30 -2.66 21.34
CA GLY A 250 8.86 -3.49 20.29
C GLY A 250 7.80 -3.94 19.29
N GLY A 251 8.20 -4.79 18.35
CA GLY A 251 7.32 -5.25 17.29
C GLY A 251 7.84 -6.50 16.60
N ALA A 252 6.97 -7.16 15.85
CA ALA A 252 7.39 -8.03 14.76
C ALA A 252 7.67 -7.17 13.53
N VAL A 253 8.78 -7.45 12.85
CA VAL A 253 9.23 -6.64 11.70
C VAL A 253 9.76 -7.54 10.62
N ALA A 254 9.32 -7.33 9.38
CA ALA A 254 9.92 -7.89 8.19
C ALA A 254 10.49 -6.79 7.30
N VAL A 255 11.64 -7.08 6.68
CA VAL A 255 12.29 -6.22 5.70
C VAL A 255 12.61 -7.04 4.45
N ALA A 256 12.31 -6.46 3.30
CA ALA A 256 12.65 -7.03 2.01
C ALA A 256 13.45 -6.03 1.16
N ARG A 257 14.39 -6.55 0.37
CA ARG A 257 15.08 -5.85 -0.72
C ARG A 257 14.71 -6.56 -2.02
N ILE A 258 14.09 -5.82 -2.93
CA ILE A 258 13.71 -6.30 -4.26
C ILE A 258 14.73 -5.74 -5.24
N GLU A 259 15.38 -6.61 -6.02
CA GLU A 259 16.36 -6.25 -7.03
C GLU A 259 15.84 -6.70 -8.41
N PRO A 260 14.99 -5.91 -9.07
CA PRO A 260 14.34 -6.31 -10.32
C PRO A 260 15.34 -6.65 -11.43
N ALA A 261 16.40 -5.85 -11.57
CA ALA A 261 17.44 -6.06 -12.57
C ALA A 261 18.20 -7.38 -12.39
N ARG A 262 18.32 -7.86 -11.14
CA ARG A 262 18.94 -9.15 -10.81
C ARG A 262 17.95 -10.30 -10.70
N GLY A 263 16.65 -10.04 -10.89
CA GLY A 263 15.61 -11.05 -10.79
C GLY A 263 15.59 -11.76 -9.42
N ARG A 264 15.83 -11.04 -8.32
CA ARG A 264 15.84 -11.63 -6.97
C ARG A 264 15.25 -10.75 -5.88
N LEU A 265 14.91 -11.40 -4.78
CA LEU A 265 14.41 -10.80 -3.55
C LEU A 265 15.21 -11.31 -2.36
N LEU A 266 15.65 -10.39 -1.49
CA LEU A 266 16.23 -10.70 -0.19
C LEU A 266 15.20 -10.40 0.91
N TYR A 267 14.99 -11.32 1.84
CA TYR A 267 14.02 -11.19 2.92
C TYR A 267 14.63 -11.54 4.27
N CYS A 268 14.40 -10.69 5.27
CA CYS A 268 14.69 -11.01 6.67
C CYS A 268 13.54 -10.52 7.54
N GLY A 269 13.02 -11.38 8.42
CA GLY A 269 11.94 -11.03 9.33
C GLY A 269 12.15 -11.60 10.73
N ILE A 270 11.57 -10.91 11.70
CA ILE A 270 11.55 -11.27 13.12
C ILE A 270 10.11 -11.16 13.63
N GLY A 271 9.61 -12.23 14.25
CA GLY A 271 8.24 -12.30 14.77
C GLY A 271 7.26 -12.95 13.80
N ASN A 272 6.00 -12.50 13.85
CA ASN A 272 4.82 -13.06 13.18
C ASN A 272 4.41 -12.33 11.90
N VAL A 273 5.19 -11.36 11.41
CA VAL A 273 4.95 -10.78 10.08
C VAL A 273 5.14 -11.86 9.02
N SER A 274 4.10 -12.09 8.22
CA SER A 274 4.08 -13.05 7.13
C SER A 274 4.58 -12.39 5.85
N GLY A 275 5.36 -13.13 5.08
CA GLY A 275 5.79 -12.73 3.74
C GLY A 275 5.49 -13.83 2.73
N VAL A 276 5.02 -13.44 1.55
CA VAL A 276 4.72 -14.34 0.43
C VAL A 276 5.25 -13.72 -0.84
N LEU A 277 6.08 -14.47 -1.58
CA LEU A 277 6.48 -14.14 -2.94
C LEU A 277 5.55 -14.86 -3.93
N LEU A 278 4.75 -14.08 -4.64
CA LEU A 278 3.89 -14.54 -5.72
C LEU A 278 4.65 -14.45 -7.04
N GLY A 279 4.49 -15.47 -7.88
CA GLY A 279 4.90 -15.45 -9.28
C GLY A 279 3.83 -16.12 -10.15
N PRO A 280 4.01 -16.14 -11.48
CA PRO A 280 3.16 -16.93 -12.36
C PRO A 280 3.15 -18.39 -11.87
N GLU A 281 2.00 -18.84 -11.38
CA GLU A 281 1.75 -20.20 -10.85
C GLU A 281 2.64 -20.63 -9.65
N SER A 282 3.30 -19.69 -8.98
CA SER A 282 4.12 -20.01 -7.79
C SER A 282 3.79 -19.12 -6.60
N ARG A 283 3.76 -19.74 -5.42
CA ARG A 283 3.57 -19.08 -4.13
C ARG A 283 4.63 -19.59 -3.15
N ASN A 284 5.56 -18.72 -2.78
CA ASN A 284 6.67 -19.06 -1.88
C ASN A 284 6.50 -18.30 -0.56
N GLY A 285 6.28 -19.02 0.54
CA GLY A 285 6.26 -18.42 1.88
C GLY A 285 7.67 -17.98 2.30
N LEU A 286 7.74 -16.83 2.97
CA LEU A 286 8.96 -16.23 3.50
C LEU A 286 8.94 -16.37 5.02
N LEU A 287 9.99 -16.97 5.57
CA LEU A 287 10.04 -17.32 6.98
C LEU A 287 10.68 -16.19 7.80
N SER A 288 9.99 -15.80 8.86
CA SER A 288 10.51 -14.91 9.90
C SER A 288 11.06 -15.74 11.06
N ALA A 289 12.19 -15.31 11.63
CA ALA A 289 12.75 -15.96 12.82
C ALA A 289 11.97 -15.53 14.08
N PRO A 290 11.88 -16.37 15.12
CA PRO A 290 11.19 -16.00 16.35
C PRO A 290 11.93 -14.88 17.09
N GLY A 291 11.19 -13.91 17.62
CA GLY A 291 11.74 -12.82 18.41
C GLY A 291 10.86 -11.58 18.40
N ILE A 292 11.31 -10.55 19.12
CA ILE A 292 10.66 -9.23 19.18
C ILE A 292 11.75 -8.18 18.94
N VAL A 293 11.58 -7.39 17.90
CA VAL A 293 12.48 -6.28 17.56
C VAL A 293 12.34 -5.19 18.63
N GLY A 294 13.46 -4.64 19.12
CA GLY A 294 13.50 -3.77 20.30
C GLY A 294 13.67 -4.49 21.64
N GLN A 295 13.44 -5.82 21.69
CA GLN A 295 13.63 -6.63 22.90
C GLN A 295 14.63 -7.76 22.67
N GLN A 296 14.18 -8.92 22.20
CA GLN A 296 15.00 -10.11 21.97
C GLN A 296 15.10 -10.42 20.47
N MET A 297 16.25 -10.09 19.89
CA MET A 297 16.61 -10.39 18.51
C MET A 297 17.99 -11.06 18.48
N ARG A 298 18.03 -12.38 18.24
CA ARG A 298 19.27 -13.17 18.33
C ARG A 298 19.92 -13.40 16.98
N SER A 299 19.29 -14.20 16.12
CA SER A 299 19.82 -14.59 14.81
C SER A 299 19.05 -13.90 13.69
N LEU A 300 19.74 -13.10 12.89
CA LEU A 300 19.24 -12.60 11.63
C LEU A 300 19.65 -13.56 10.52
N ARG A 301 18.68 -14.03 9.75
CA ARG A 301 18.91 -14.85 8.56
C ARG A 301 18.18 -14.21 7.40
N THR A 302 18.94 -13.86 6.37
CA THR A 302 18.39 -13.33 5.13
C THR A 302 18.24 -14.47 4.13
N PHE A 303 17.04 -14.61 3.57
CA PHE A 303 16.72 -15.57 2.53
C PHE A 303 16.78 -14.87 1.18
N GLU A 304 17.36 -15.53 0.19
CA GLU A 304 17.38 -15.09 -1.21
C GLU A 304 16.44 -15.97 -2.02
N LEU A 305 15.53 -15.35 -2.77
CA LEU A 305 14.56 -16.04 -3.62
C LEU A 305 14.57 -15.44 -5.03
N PRO A 306 14.35 -16.25 -6.08
CA PRO A 306 14.19 -15.75 -7.43
C PRO A 306 12.89 -14.93 -7.56
N LEU A 307 13.02 -13.70 -8.05
CA LEU A 307 11.89 -12.84 -8.44
C LEU A 307 11.56 -13.12 -9.90
N LYS A 308 10.45 -13.81 -10.14
CA LYS A 308 9.97 -14.06 -11.50
C LYS A 308 9.34 -12.79 -12.10
N PRO A 309 9.42 -12.59 -13.43
CA PRO A 309 8.68 -11.55 -14.12
C PRO A 309 7.17 -11.62 -13.82
N GLY A 310 6.55 -10.46 -13.62
CA GLY A 310 5.16 -10.31 -13.16
C GLY A 310 4.91 -10.74 -11.71
N GLY A 311 5.95 -11.08 -10.96
CA GLY A 311 5.87 -11.47 -9.56
C GLY A 311 5.62 -10.28 -8.61
N ALA A 312 5.10 -10.59 -7.42
CA ALA A 312 4.79 -9.61 -6.39
C ALA A 312 5.20 -10.13 -5.00
N LEU A 313 5.77 -9.25 -4.19
CA LEU A 313 5.90 -9.48 -2.75
C LEU A 313 4.62 -9.01 -2.06
N VAL A 314 4.08 -9.85 -1.19
CA VAL A 314 3.03 -9.50 -0.24
C VAL A 314 3.58 -9.74 1.17
N MET A 315 3.53 -8.73 2.02
CA MET A 315 3.78 -8.87 3.46
C MET A 315 2.54 -8.46 4.23
N HIS A 316 2.20 -9.16 5.30
CA HIS A 316 1.09 -8.77 6.16
C HIS A 316 1.34 -9.11 7.64
N SER A 317 0.73 -8.35 8.54
CA SER A 317 0.68 -8.66 9.98
C SER A 317 -0.23 -9.86 10.21
N ASP A 318 -0.29 -10.34 11.45
CA ASP A 318 -1.17 -11.46 11.79
C ASP A 318 -2.65 -11.07 11.88
N GLY A 319 -3.00 -9.80 11.69
CA GLY A 319 -4.37 -9.34 11.41
C GLY A 319 -4.97 -9.93 10.13
N LEU A 320 -4.12 -10.42 9.22
CA LEU A 320 -4.53 -11.15 8.03
C LEU A 320 -4.20 -12.65 8.18
N THR A 321 -5.14 -13.51 7.80
CA THR A 321 -4.88 -14.96 7.74
C THR A 321 -4.02 -15.33 6.53
N GLU A 322 -3.10 -16.27 6.66
CA GLU A 322 -2.28 -16.76 5.53
C GLU A 322 -3.03 -17.68 4.55
N ARG A 323 -4.30 -18.00 4.85
CA ARG A 323 -5.10 -19.03 4.17
C ARG A 323 -5.77 -18.55 2.86
N TRP A 324 -5.46 -17.35 2.38
CA TRP A 324 -5.94 -16.86 1.10
C TRP A 324 -5.23 -17.54 -0.07
N LYS A 325 -5.93 -17.66 -1.21
CA LYS A 325 -5.38 -18.20 -2.46
C LYS A 325 -5.46 -17.15 -3.55
N ALA A 326 -4.38 -16.95 -4.29
CA ALA A 326 -4.38 -16.03 -5.42
C ALA A 326 -5.38 -16.45 -6.51
N ASP A 327 -5.61 -17.76 -6.68
CA ASP A 327 -6.55 -18.32 -7.67
C ASP A 327 -8.01 -17.96 -7.39
N ASP A 328 -8.36 -17.67 -6.13
CA ASP A 328 -9.69 -17.19 -5.75
C ASP A 328 -9.93 -15.73 -6.21
N LEU A 329 -8.87 -15.06 -6.65
CA LEU A 329 -8.82 -13.65 -7.03
C LEU A 329 -8.26 -13.51 -8.45
N PRO A 330 -9.00 -13.92 -9.50
CA PRO A 330 -8.51 -13.93 -10.87
C PRO A 330 -8.09 -12.53 -11.32
N GLY A 331 -6.94 -12.45 -11.98
CA GLY A 331 -6.38 -11.20 -12.49
C GLY A 331 -5.75 -10.29 -11.43
N LEU A 332 -5.68 -10.68 -10.15
CA LEU A 332 -5.18 -9.85 -9.05
C LEU A 332 -3.86 -9.14 -9.37
N LEU A 333 -2.86 -9.87 -9.87
CA LEU A 333 -1.53 -9.32 -10.18
C LEU A 333 -1.50 -8.34 -11.37
N ARG A 334 -2.60 -8.18 -12.11
CA ARG A 334 -2.72 -7.17 -13.17
C ARG A 334 -3.05 -5.78 -12.61
N HIS A 335 -3.58 -5.73 -11.39
CA HIS A 335 -3.97 -4.49 -10.73
C HIS A 335 -2.80 -3.80 -10.02
N SER A 336 -3.00 -2.55 -9.65
CA SER A 336 -2.10 -1.73 -8.86
C SER A 336 -1.84 -2.34 -7.48
N PRO A 337 -0.68 -2.05 -6.85
CA PRO A 337 -0.40 -2.51 -5.49
C PRO A 337 -1.49 -2.13 -4.48
N ALA A 338 -2.14 -0.97 -4.62
CA ALA A 338 -3.20 -0.51 -3.73
C ALA A 338 -4.46 -1.38 -3.84
N VAL A 339 -4.90 -1.73 -5.05
CA VAL A 339 -6.05 -2.62 -5.28
C VAL A 339 -5.74 -4.05 -4.82
N VAL A 340 -4.52 -4.54 -5.08
CA VAL A 340 -4.09 -5.86 -4.57
C VAL A 340 -4.11 -5.90 -3.04
N ALA A 341 -3.59 -4.85 -2.39
CA ALA A 341 -3.60 -4.73 -0.93
C ALA A 341 -5.05 -4.69 -0.40
N GLY A 342 -5.94 -3.92 -1.03
CA GLY A 342 -7.35 -3.84 -0.64
C GLY A 342 -8.09 -5.16 -0.79
N GLN A 343 -7.83 -5.89 -1.88
CA GLN A 343 -8.46 -7.19 -2.14
C GLN A 343 -8.05 -8.23 -1.10
N LEU A 344 -6.76 -8.28 -0.78
CA LEU A 344 -6.22 -9.21 0.22
C LEU A 344 -6.63 -8.81 1.65
N LEU A 345 -6.70 -7.51 1.95
CA LEU A 345 -7.24 -7.03 3.24
C LEU A 345 -8.70 -7.43 3.41
N ARG A 346 -9.52 -7.37 2.35
CA ARG A 346 -10.91 -7.85 2.39
C ARG A 346 -10.98 -9.36 2.62
N GLU A 347 -10.24 -10.13 1.82
CA GLU A 347 -10.33 -11.59 1.79
C GLU A 347 -9.74 -12.22 3.07
N ALA A 348 -8.63 -11.65 3.57
CA ALA A 348 -7.85 -12.26 4.64
C ALA A 348 -7.91 -11.50 5.98
N GLY A 349 -8.33 -10.23 5.98
CA GLY A 349 -8.41 -9.37 7.18
C GLY A 349 -9.66 -9.60 8.02
N VAL A 350 -9.99 -10.87 8.29
CA VAL A 350 -11.19 -11.29 9.04
C VAL A 350 -10.97 -11.36 10.56
N ARG A 351 -9.74 -11.19 11.03
CA ARG A 351 -9.40 -11.25 12.46
C ARG A 351 -9.77 -9.93 13.14
N ARG A 352 -10.09 -10.03 14.44
CA ARG A 352 -10.33 -8.87 15.28
C ARG A 352 -9.00 -8.37 15.85
N ASP A 353 -8.21 -7.76 14.97
CA ASP A 353 -6.91 -7.20 15.30
C ASP A 353 -6.61 -5.97 14.43
N ASP A 354 -5.51 -5.29 14.73
CA ASP A 354 -4.85 -4.40 13.78
C ASP A 354 -4.49 -5.20 12.51
N ALA A 355 -4.69 -4.60 11.34
CA ALA A 355 -4.49 -5.29 10.07
C ALA A 355 -3.64 -4.45 9.12
N GLY A 356 -2.46 -4.95 8.81
CA GLY A 356 -1.44 -4.30 8.00
C GLY A 356 -1.04 -5.19 6.84
N ILE A 357 -0.99 -4.63 5.64
CA ILE A 357 -0.54 -5.31 4.43
C ILE A 357 0.32 -4.36 3.59
N LEU A 358 1.37 -4.88 2.97
CA LEU A 358 2.22 -4.20 2.00
C LEU A 358 2.38 -5.08 0.76
N VAL A 359 2.11 -4.51 -0.40
CA VAL A 359 2.32 -5.14 -1.71
C VAL A 359 3.41 -4.39 -2.46
N VAL A 360 4.38 -5.12 -3.02
CA VAL A 360 5.42 -4.60 -3.91
C VAL A 360 5.40 -5.36 -5.23
N LYS A 361 5.08 -4.67 -6.33
CA LYS A 361 4.94 -5.22 -7.68
C LYS A 361 5.23 -4.13 -8.72
N GLY A 362 5.97 -4.46 -9.76
CA GLY A 362 6.30 -3.56 -10.86
C GLY A 362 6.34 -4.31 -12.19
N ALA A 363 6.73 -3.59 -13.25
CA ALA A 363 6.73 -4.10 -14.63
C ALA A 363 7.96 -4.96 -14.98
N TRP A 364 8.54 -5.67 -14.00
CA TRP A 364 9.70 -6.53 -14.17
C TRP A 364 9.34 -7.95 -14.62
#